data_AF-A0A969XRB3-F1
#
_entry.id   AF-A0A969XRB3-F1
#
_cell.length_a   1.000
_cell.length_b   1.000
_cell.length_c   1.000
_cell.angle_alpha   90.00
_cell.angle_beta   90.00
_cell.angle_gamma   90.00
#
_symmetry.space_group_name_H-M   'P 1'
#
loop_
_entity.id
_entity.type
_entity.pdbx_description
1 polymer ?
#
loop_
_entity_poly.entity_id
_entity_poly.type
_entity_poly.pdbx_seq_one_letter_code
_entity_poly.pdbx_strand_id
1 'polypeptide(L)'
;MSRRIWLGLAVVVLVAVSFAASGVAARRAGESRPKTVTRGLDYLHARQADDGGFGAPANTAWAILGAVASGERMGSAAWTKNGKNPFEYLQATNHEQAATSAAVDNAPVYYARMIMAYVAVGRRERVFVAGTPHIDLLAKLYTYQDMTDGAPTKGSFSPSSSTRKFDAVHTTSWAVLAMHNFNVREERFTLAETWLADQQLPNGGFASESGKSADCLTTALAIQALTVGSDGLSWDPAAAREFLKDNQNSDGGFPVSPGGRTNAEATAAAIQAIIALGERPDEAFWRAGPNTPIQALAGLQRKTGAYRLTSRDSLRPLPVTAWAVTAMNRKSFSRFPRAIGPAVKAFKFRPTFRTVSPKNGAKFTNSRVVLIKATYTDFYPKGTGISPSACRLYVDGKNKSGPADIGNYGLRLLLKDVPNGDHTFKIELRDRAGNVRVTERKFTVAVATPTHAPTVRPTFNPAPVVPTSFPTQPSTPKPYPTTAPPVPTLTPTPYSYSPVPTTAPVVTGSPLPSPSTSPSPGDASSADGGSAAGFVGGTLLAMLPIGAVASYLLLHRREELLGTASQGTTLSGGGSPWERFKQTLAKSKDLTRPSSRE
;
A
#
# COMPACT_ATOMS: atom_id res chain seq x y z
N MET A 1 -4.74 -27.51 62.45
CA MET A 1 -5.45 -27.79 61.19
C MET A 1 -4.77 -28.96 60.49
N SER A 2 -5.51 -29.99 60.07
CA SER A 2 -4.89 -31.19 59.48
C SER A 2 -4.30 -30.90 58.10
N ARG A 3 -3.26 -31.65 57.70
CA ARG A 3 -2.63 -31.62 56.37
C ARG A 3 -3.63 -31.63 55.20
N ARG A 4 -4.83 -32.19 55.40
CA ARG A 4 -5.92 -32.25 54.41
C ARG A 4 -6.54 -30.88 54.13
N ILE A 5 -6.58 -29.98 55.13
CA ILE A 5 -7.12 -28.62 54.98
C ILE A 5 -6.17 -27.74 54.15
N TRP A 6 -4.86 -27.90 54.36
CA TRP A 6 -3.83 -27.20 53.57
C TRP A 6 -3.77 -27.66 52.12
N LEU A 7 -3.93 -28.96 51.85
CA LEU A 7 -4.05 -29.48 50.48
C LEU A 7 -5.32 -28.95 49.79
N GLY A 8 -6.45 -28.91 50.49
CA GLY A 8 -7.71 -28.37 49.95
C GLY A 8 -7.59 -26.90 49.55
N LEU A 9 -6.98 -26.07 50.41
CA LEU A 9 -6.72 -24.65 50.11
C LEU A 9 -5.75 -24.46 48.95
N ALA A 10 -4.68 -25.24 48.88
CA ALA A 10 -3.71 -25.17 47.78
C ALA A 10 -4.35 -25.53 46.43
N VAL A 11 -5.21 -26.56 46.39
CA VAL A 11 -5.94 -26.95 45.18
C VAL A 11 -6.95 -25.88 44.77
N VAL A 12 -7.69 -25.29 45.71
CA VAL A 12 -8.65 -24.22 45.42
C VAL A 12 -7.95 -22.97 44.86
N VAL A 13 -6.78 -22.59 45.39
CA VAL A 13 -5.98 -21.48 44.87
C VAL A 13 -5.42 -21.79 43.48
N LEU A 14 -4.92 -23.01 43.24
CA LEU A 14 -4.41 -23.44 41.92
C LEU A 14 -5.51 -23.47 40.86
N VAL A 15 -6.71 -23.90 41.23
CA VAL A 15 -7.91 -23.90 40.38
C VAL A 15 -8.34 -22.45 40.11
N ALA A 16 -8.40 -21.58 41.11
CA ALA A 16 -8.75 -20.16 40.94
C ALA A 16 -7.75 -19.39 40.06
N VAL A 17 -6.44 -19.64 40.21
CA VAL A 17 -5.40 -19.07 39.34
C VAL A 17 -5.52 -19.59 37.90
N SER A 18 -5.86 -20.87 37.72
CA SER A 18 -6.10 -21.46 36.40
C SER A 18 -7.36 -20.90 35.72
N PHE A 19 -8.43 -20.65 36.46
CA PHE A 19 -9.64 -19.99 35.95
C PHE A 19 -9.43 -18.51 35.64
N ALA A 20 -8.64 -17.79 36.44
CA ALA A 20 -8.28 -16.40 36.17
C ALA A 20 -7.37 -16.28 34.92
N ALA A 21 -6.38 -17.16 34.78
CA ALA A 21 -5.55 -17.24 33.58
C ALA A 21 -6.35 -17.63 32.32
N SER A 22 -7.31 -18.54 32.47
CA SER A 22 -8.24 -18.93 31.38
C SER A 22 -9.21 -17.81 31.01
N GLY A 23 -9.69 -17.03 31.99
CA GLY A 23 -10.54 -15.87 31.76
C GLY A 23 -9.79 -14.70 31.08
N VAL A 24 -8.52 -14.49 31.41
CA VAL A 24 -7.64 -13.51 30.74
C VAL A 24 -7.27 -13.97 29.33
N ALA A 25 -6.98 -15.27 29.13
CA ALA A 25 -6.74 -15.84 27.81
C ALA A 25 -7.99 -15.81 26.90
N ALA A 26 -9.18 -16.09 27.46
CA ALA A 26 -10.45 -15.98 26.75
C ALA A 26 -10.84 -14.52 26.46
N ARG A 27 -10.56 -13.57 27.37
CA ARG A 27 -10.71 -12.13 27.08
C ARG A 27 -9.76 -11.66 25.98
N ARG A 28 -8.51 -12.15 25.94
CA ARG A 28 -7.55 -11.84 24.86
C ARG A 28 -7.93 -12.48 23.52
N ALA A 29 -8.55 -13.66 23.51
CA ALA A 29 -9.12 -14.27 22.30
C ALA A 29 -10.37 -13.53 21.79
N GLY A 30 -11.01 -12.71 22.64
CA GLY A 30 -12.16 -11.88 22.31
C GLY A 30 -11.85 -10.44 21.88
N GLU A 31 -10.63 -9.95 22.10
CA GLU A 31 -10.26 -8.59 21.70
C GLU A 31 -10.25 -8.45 20.18
N SER A 32 -11.17 -7.62 19.67
CA SER A 32 -11.21 -7.36 18.25
C SER A 32 -9.96 -6.61 17.82
N ARG A 33 -9.27 -7.11 16.78
CA ARG A 33 -8.13 -6.46 16.13
C ARG A 33 -8.31 -4.93 16.06
N PRO A 34 -7.32 -4.12 16.48
CA PRO A 34 -7.42 -2.67 16.42
C PRO A 34 -7.78 -2.18 15.00
N LYS A 35 -8.53 -1.08 14.89
CA LYS A 35 -8.89 -0.49 13.58
C LYS A 35 -7.65 -0.12 12.75
N THR A 36 -6.59 0.32 13.42
CA THR A 36 -5.31 0.69 12.82
C THR A 36 -4.59 -0.50 12.19
N VAL A 37 -4.64 -1.66 12.84
CA VAL A 37 -4.13 -2.92 12.29
C VAL A 37 -5.05 -3.42 11.16
N THR A 38 -6.36 -3.42 11.39
CA THR A 38 -7.35 -3.90 10.40
C THR A 38 -7.27 -3.14 9.07
N ARG A 39 -7.16 -1.81 9.11
CA ARG A 39 -7.00 -0.99 7.91
C ARG A 39 -5.65 -1.20 7.22
N GLY A 40 -4.59 -1.46 7.98
CA GLY A 40 -3.29 -1.82 7.38
C GLY A 40 -3.35 -3.16 6.66
N LEU A 41 -4.06 -4.15 7.21
CA LEU A 41 -4.32 -5.42 6.52
C LEU A 41 -5.19 -5.24 5.27
N ASP A 42 -6.19 -4.35 5.33
CA ASP A 42 -7.04 -4.02 4.18
C ASP A 42 -6.22 -3.46 3.02
N TYR A 43 -5.29 -2.56 3.34
CA TYR A 43 -4.29 -2.07 2.40
C TYR A 43 -3.41 -3.19 1.85
N LEU A 44 -2.83 -4.05 2.70
CA LEU A 44 -1.99 -5.15 2.24
C LEU A 44 -2.78 -6.07 1.30
N HIS A 45 -4.03 -6.42 1.66
CA HIS A 45 -4.91 -7.26 0.85
C HIS A 45 -5.08 -6.71 -0.57
N ALA A 46 -5.31 -5.40 -0.69
CA ALA A 46 -5.44 -4.71 -1.98
C ALA A 46 -4.17 -4.75 -2.85
N ARG A 47 -3.00 -5.08 -2.27
CA ARG A 47 -1.71 -5.18 -2.97
C ARG A 47 -1.32 -6.60 -3.37
N GLN A 48 -2.11 -7.61 -3.00
CA GLN A 48 -1.80 -8.98 -3.38
C GLN A 48 -2.00 -9.19 -4.90
N ALA A 49 -0.94 -9.64 -5.55
CA ALA A 49 -0.93 -9.95 -6.97
C ALA A 49 -1.45 -11.37 -7.25
N ASP A 50 -1.74 -11.65 -8.53
CA ASP A 50 -2.32 -12.92 -9.00
C ASP A 50 -1.37 -14.11 -8.86
N ASP A 51 -0.08 -13.84 -8.70
CA ASP A 51 0.95 -14.83 -8.40
C ASP A 51 1.03 -15.19 -6.90
N GLY A 52 0.15 -14.60 -6.07
CA GLY A 52 0.13 -14.78 -4.62
C GLY A 52 1.06 -13.84 -3.86
N GLY A 53 1.99 -13.17 -4.55
CA GLY A 53 3.00 -12.28 -3.97
C GLY A 53 2.56 -10.81 -3.86
N PHE A 54 3.52 -9.96 -3.52
CA PHE A 54 3.33 -8.52 -3.30
C PHE A 54 4.34 -7.67 -4.09
N GLY A 55 4.58 -8.06 -5.36
CA GLY A 55 5.65 -7.50 -6.17
C GLY A 55 6.97 -8.22 -5.88
N ALA A 56 8.02 -7.50 -5.49
CA ALA A 56 9.33 -8.11 -5.21
C ALA A 56 9.29 -9.07 -4.00
N PRO A 57 10.16 -10.10 -3.94
CA PRO A 57 10.21 -11.04 -2.82
C PRO A 57 10.40 -10.38 -1.45
N ALA A 58 11.23 -9.32 -1.38
CA ALA A 58 11.41 -8.55 -0.15
C ALA A 58 10.09 -7.93 0.37
N ASN A 59 9.21 -7.48 -0.53
CA ASN A 59 7.88 -6.97 -0.17
C ASN A 59 6.96 -8.10 0.28
N THR A 60 7.02 -9.26 -0.37
CA THR A 60 6.25 -10.44 0.04
C THR A 60 6.64 -10.89 1.45
N ALA A 61 7.93 -10.94 1.78
CA ALA A 61 8.40 -11.24 3.13
C ALA A 61 7.88 -10.24 4.17
N TRP A 62 7.93 -8.94 3.87
CA TRP A 62 7.35 -7.92 4.75
C TRP A 62 5.85 -8.08 4.95
N ALA A 63 5.08 -8.28 3.87
CA ALA A 63 3.65 -8.51 3.96
C ALA A 63 3.33 -9.73 4.83
N ILE A 64 4.11 -10.82 4.70
CA ILE A 64 3.98 -12.00 5.55
C ILE A 64 4.19 -11.65 7.03
N LEU A 65 5.31 -11.00 7.36
CA LEU A 65 5.63 -10.65 8.74
C LEU A 65 4.54 -9.77 9.36
N GLY A 66 4.12 -8.70 8.67
CA GLY A 66 3.07 -7.80 9.14
C GLY A 66 1.71 -8.47 9.30
N ALA A 67 1.30 -9.28 8.31
CA ALA A 67 0.00 -9.94 8.35
C ALA A 67 -0.07 -11.03 9.43
N VAL A 68 0.95 -11.88 9.54
CA VAL A 68 0.99 -12.93 10.56
C VAL A 68 1.13 -12.32 11.96
N ALA A 69 1.93 -11.26 12.14
CA ALA A 69 1.99 -10.52 13.40
C ALA A 69 0.61 -9.97 13.81
N SER A 70 -0.22 -9.61 12.82
CA SER A 70 -1.61 -9.15 12.99
C SER A 70 -2.64 -10.28 13.21
N GLY A 71 -2.17 -11.53 13.33
CA GLY A 71 -2.99 -12.71 13.57
C GLY A 71 -3.58 -13.36 12.32
N GLU A 72 -3.13 -12.99 11.11
CA GLU A 72 -3.53 -13.68 9.89
C GLU A 72 -2.75 -14.99 9.68
N ARG A 73 -3.26 -15.83 8.77
CA ARG A 73 -2.55 -17.00 8.24
C ARG A 73 -2.38 -16.81 6.74
N MET A 74 -1.16 -16.55 6.31
CA MET A 74 -0.86 -16.21 4.91
C MET A 74 -0.99 -17.39 3.95
N GLY A 75 -1.07 -18.64 4.44
CA GLY A 75 -1.46 -19.80 3.62
C GLY A 75 -2.97 -20.05 3.54
N SER A 76 -3.80 -19.20 4.11
CA SER A 76 -5.27 -19.39 4.12
C SER A 76 -5.92 -18.86 2.84
N ALA A 77 -7.13 -19.34 2.53
CA ALA A 77 -7.94 -18.84 1.41
C ALA A 77 -8.17 -17.33 1.43
N ALA A 78 -8.06 -16.68 2.59
CA ALA A 78 -8.14 -15.22 2.67
C ALA A 78 -6.99 -14.56 1.92
N TRP A 79 -5.79 -15.16 1.92
CA TRP A 79 -4.55 -14.68 1.30
C TRP A 79 -4.13 -15.55 0.12
N THR A 80 -5.08 -16.18 -0.55
CA THR A 80 -4.85 -16.95 -1.78
C THR A 80 -5.54 -16.25 -2.94
N LYS A 81 -4.81 -16.05 -4.04
CA LYS A 81 -5.33 -15.50 -5.30
C LYS A 81 -4.95 -16.42 -6.44
N ASN A 82 -5.94 -16.83 -7.25
CA ASN A 82 -5.75 -17.79 -8.34
C ASN A 82 -5.03 -19.09 -7.92
N GLY A 83 -5.36 -19.60 -6.73
CA GLY A 83 -4.74 -20.79 -6.16
C GLY A 83 -3.32 -20.57 -5.62
N LYS A 84 -2.76 -19.37 -5.73
CA LYS A 84 -1.42 -19.02 -5.27
C LYS A 84 -1.44 -18.18 -4.00
N ASN A 85 -0.60 -18.51 -3.04
CA ASN A 85 -0.43 -17.76 -1.79
C ASN A 85 1.02 -17.21 -1.63
N PRO A 86 1.28 -16.31 -0.67
CA PRO A 86 2.57 -15.69 -0.46
C PRO A 86 3.72 -16.68 -0.21
N PHE A 87 3.46 -17.82 0.43
CA PHE A 87 4.49 -18.84 0.63
C PHE A 87 4.85 -19.53 -0.69
N GLU A 88 3.86 -19.86 -1.52
CA GLU A 88 4.11 -20.43 -2.85
C GLU A 88 4.87 -19.46 -3.76
N TYR A 89 4.57 -18.16 -3.67
CA TYR A 89 5.36 -17.12 -4.35
C TYR A 89 6.83 -17.16 -3.91
N LEU A 90 7.10 -17.18 -2.60
CA LEU A 90 8.47 -17.25 -2.08
C LEU A 90 9.15 -18.56 -2.51
N GLN A 91 8.45 -19.68 -2.47
CA GLN A 91 9.01 -20.97 -2.86
C GLN A 91 9.32 -21.07 -4.36
N ALA A 92 8.62 -20.31 -5.20
CA ALA A 92 8.92 -20.20 -6.64
C ALA A 92 10.01 -19.16 -6.97
N THR A 93 10.50 -18.42 -5.97
CA THR A 93 11.46 -17.31 -6.17
C THR A 93 12.90 -17.81 -6.27
N ASN A 94 13.68 -17.28 -7.21
CA ASN A 94 15.14 -17.37 -7.15
C ASN A 94 15.66 -16.39 -6.08
N HIS A 95 15.91 -16.89 -4.87
CA HIS A 95 16.28 -16.03 -3.74
C HIS A 95 17.67 -15.42 -3.86
N GLU A 96 18.63 -16.08 -4.51
CA GLU A 96 19.99 -15.54 -4.69
C GLU A 96 19.99 -14.34 -5.63
N GLN A 97 19.26 -14.45 -6.75
CA GLN A 97 19.08 -13.34 -7.69
C GLN A 97 18.33 -12.18 -7.04
N ALA A 98 17.32 -12.48 -6.23
CA ALA A 98 16.55 -11.45 -5.53
C ALA A 98 17.38 -10.72 -4.45
N ALA A 99 18.25 -11.44 -3.74
CA ALA A 99 19.12 -10.87 -2.69
C ALA A 99 20.15 -9.86 -3.23
N THR A 100 20.54 -9.98 -4.50
CA THR A 100 21.50 -9.09 -5.18
C THR A 100 20.86 -8.11 -6.15
N SER A 101 19.52 -8.08 -6.20
CA SER A 101 18.79 -7.16 -7.07
C SER A 101 18.90 -5.71 -6.59
N ALA A 102 18.73 -4.76 -7.51
CA ALA A 102 18.72 -3.32 -7.19
C ALA A 102 17.62 -2.87 -6.21
N ALA A 103 16.67 -3.74 -5.86
CA ALA A 103 15.64 -3.48 -4.87
C ALA A 103 16.04 -3.89 -3.44
N VAL A 104 17.25 -4.44 -3.26
CA VAL A 104 17.78 -4.94 -1.99
C VAL A 104 19.12 -4.28 -1.71
N ASP A 105 19.13 -3.32 -0.79
CA ASP A 105 20.34 -2.59 -0.39
C ASP A 105 21.26 -3.42 0.53
N ASN A 106 20.69 -4.43 1.19
CA ASN A 106 21.39 -5.26 2.18
C ASN A 106 20.96 -6.74 2.02
N ALA A 107 21.80 -7.52 1.34
CA ALA A 107 21.58 -8.94 1.06
C ALA A 107 21.44 -9.82 2.32
N PRO A 108 22.31 -9.73 3.36
CA PRO A 108 22.11 -10.49 4.59
C PRO A 108 20.78 -10.16 5.29
N VAL A 109 20.35 -8.89 5.30
CA VAL A 109 19.02 -8.51 5.83
C VAL A 109 17.88 -9.08 4.99
N TYR A 110 18.07 -9.28 3.68
CA TYR A 110 17.12 -10.02 2.85
C TYR A 110 17.01 -11.48 3.29
N TYR A 111 18.13 -12.20 3.44
CA TYR A 111 18.12 -13.61 3.88
C TYR A 111 17.54 -13.77 5.29
N ALA A 112 17.92 -12.90 6.23
CA ALA A 112 17.37 -12.85 7.58
C ALA A 112 15.83 -12.72 7.57
N ARG A 113 15.29 -11.80 6.76
CA ARG A 113 13.84 -11.63 6.61
C ARG A 113 13.15 -12.82 5.93
N MET A 114 13.81 -13.48 4.98
CA MET A 114 13.27 -14.71 4.36
C MET A 114 13.16 -15.85 5.38
N ILE A 115 14.20 -16.06 6.20
CA ILE A 115 14.16 -17.04 7.29
C ILE A 115 12.96 -16.75 8.21
N MET A 116 12.81 -15.49 8.64
CA MET A 116 11.68 -15.09 9.49
C MET A 116 10.33 -15.27 8.78
N ALA A 117 10.20 -14.93 7.49
CA ALA A 117 8.96 -15.11 6.74
C ALA A 117 8.56 -16.59 6.63
N TYR A 118 9.52 -17.49 6.37
CA TYR A 118 9.32 -18.94 6.34
C TYR A 118 8.87 -19.47 7.71
N VAL A 119 9.50 -19.00 8.79
CA VAL A 119 9.06 -19.30 10.17
C VAL A 119 7.65 -18.78 10.43
N ALA A 120 7.31 -17.56 10.00
CA ALA A 120 6.02 -16.93 10.22
C ALA A 120 4.85 -17.67 9.56
N VAL A 121 5.07 -18.26 8.38
CA VAL A 121 4.05 -19.09 7.71
C VAL A 121 4.02 -20.54 8.21
N GLY A 122 4.81 -20.87 9.24
CA GLY A 122 4.86 -22.21 9.83
C GLY A 122 5.56 -23.23 8.92
N ARG A 123 6.48 -22.77 8.06
CA ARG A 123 7.27 -23.59 7.12
C ARG A 123 8.75 -23.50 7.43
N ARG A 124 9.10 -23.62 8.72
CA ARG A 124 10.50 -23.54 9.19
C ARG A 124 11.39 -24.58 8.51
N GLU A 125 10.86 -25.79 8.29
CA GLU A 125 11.53 -26.89 7.61
C GLU A 125 11.97 -26.55 6.18
N ARG A 126 11.33 -25.54 5.55
CA ARG A 126 11.62 -25.13 4.17
C ARG A 126 12.77 -24.13 4.06
N VAL A 127 13.33 -23.65 5.18
CA VAL A 127 14.48 -22.72 5.18
C VAL A 127 15.73 -23.32 4.52
N PHE A 128 15.93 -24.64 4.63
CA PHE A 128 17.06 -25.37 4.04
C PHE A 128 16.88 -25.71 2.55
N VAL A 129 15.67 -25.53 2.02
CA VAL A 129 15.29 -25.85 0.63
C VAL A 129 14.35 -24.76 0.08
N ALA A 130 14.71 -23.51 0.34
CA ALA A 130 13.89 -22.36 0.00
C ALA A 130 14.04 -21.98 -1.48
N GLY A 131 12.99 -21.39 -2.06
CA GLY A 131 13.04 -20.88 -3.42
C GLY A 131 13.20 -21.93 -4.51
N THR A 132 13.42 -21.44 -5.74
CA THR A 132 13.74 -22.21 -6.94
C THR A 132 14.83 -21.46 -7.73
N PRO A 133 16.07 -21.97 -7.85
CA PRO A 133 16.54 -23.25 -7.31
C PRO A 133 16.49 -23.30 -5.77
N HIS A 134 16.45 -24.51 -5.21
CA HIS A 134 16.45 -24.70 -3.76
C HIS A 134 17.79 -24.27 -3.16
N ILE A 135 17.72 -23.42 -2.14
CA ILE A 135 18.89 -22.98 -1.37
C ILE A 135 18.65 -23.12 0.13
N ASP A 136 19.75 -23.22 0.88
CA ASP A 136 19.74 -23.06 2.32
C ASP A 136 19.89 -21.57 2.67
N LEU A 137 18.80 -20.93 3.13
CA LEU A 137 18.80 -19.51 3.49
C LEU A 137 19.72 -19.22 4.68
N LEU A 138 19.86 -20.16 5.63
CA LEU A 138 20.69 -19.97 6.80
C LEU A 138 22.16 -20.03 6.41
N ALA A 139 22.54 -21.01 5.57
CA ALA A 139 23.89 -21.06 4.99
C ALA A 139 24.21 -19.79 4.19
N LYS A 140 23.26 -19.25 3.41
CA LYS A 140 23.44 -17.97 2.69
C LYS A 140 23.57 -16.78 3.62
N LEU A 141 22.87 -16.75 4.76
CA LEU A 141 23.08 -15.71 5.76
C LEU A 141 24.49 -15.80 6.35
N TYR A 142 24.97 -17.00 6.67
CA TYR A 142 26.29 -17.23 7.26
C TYR A 142 27.47 -16.82 6.38
N THR A 143 27.32 -16.73 5.06
CA THR A 143 28.41 -16.24 4.19
C THR A 143 28.76 -14.78 4.45
N TYR A 144 27.88 -14.02 5.10
CA TYR A 144 28.10 -12.63 5.47
C TYR A 144 28.67 -12.46 6.88
N GLN A 145 28.75 -13.54 7.66
CA GLN A 145 29.35 -13.52 8.98
C GLN A 145 30.89 -13.48 8.86
N ASP A 146 31.52 -12.59 9.60
CA ASP A 146 32.96 -12.61 9.78
C ASP A 146 33.34 -13.68 10.81
N MET A 147 34.13 -14.66 10.38
CA MET A 147 34.63 -15.75 11.21
C MET A 147 36.16 -15.75 11.29
N THR A 148 36.82 -14.68 10.82
CA THR A 148 38.28 -14.60 10.81
C THR A 148 38.80 -14.48 12.25
N ASP A 149 39.67 -15.41 12.64
CA ASP A 149 40.29 -15.41 13.96
C ASP A 149 41.11 -14.14 14.20
N GLY A 150 40.95 -13.55 15.39
CA GLY A 150 41.59 -12.30 15.77
C GLY A 150 41.03 -11.04 15.11
N ALA A 151 40.06 -11.14 14.19
CA ALA A 151 39.45 -9.96 13.61
C ALA A 151 38.59 -9.20 14.65
N PRO A 152 38.68 -7.86 14.73
CA PRO A 152 37.84 -7.06 15.62
C PRO A 152 36.35 -7.09 15.23
N THR A 153 36.03 -7.66 14.07
CA THR A 153 34.68 -7.86 13.53
C THR A 153 34.22 -9.31 13.61
N LYS A 154 35.00 -10.23 14.22
CA LYS A 154 34.61 -11.63 14.36
C LYS A 154 33.23 -11.73 15.04
N GLY A 155 32.34 -12.52 14.42
CA GLY A 155 30.95 -12.68 14.84
C GLY A 155 29.96 -11.76 14.14
N SER A 156 30.40 -10.58 13.68
CA SER A 156 29.54 -9.61 12.99
C SER A 156 29.06 -10.12 11.63
N PHE A 157 27.92 -9.61 11.19
CA PHE A 157 27.43 -9.74 9.81
C PHE A 157 27.53 -8.38 9.13
N SER A 158 28.02 -8.35 7.89
CA SER A 158 28.03 -7.14 7.06
C SER A 158 27.74 -7.48 5.60
N PRO A 159 27.02 -6.63 4.84
CA PRO A 159 26.84 -6.81 3.40
C PRO A 159 28.16 -6.64 2.62
N SER A 160 29.22 -6.08 3.23
CA SER A 160 30.52 -5.88 2.58
C SER A 160 31.59 -6.76 3.22
N SER A 161 32.21 -7.64 2.42
CA SER A 161 33.33 -8.46 2.86
C SER A 161 34.65 -7.68 2.95
N SER A 162 34.80 -6.60 2.18
CA SER A 162 35.99 -5.73 2.18
C SER A 162 35.89 -4.60 3.20
N THR A 163 34.69 -4.19 3.58
CA THR A 163 34.44 -3.14 4.59
C THR A 163 33.54 -3.69 5.69
N ARG A 164 34.10 -4.58 6.53
CA ARG A 164 33.32 -5.37 7.51
C ARG A 164 32.54 -4.55 8.54
N LYS A 165 32.84 -3.27 8.74
CA LYS A 165 32.09 -2.38 9.63
C LYS A 165 30.82 -1.81 8.98
N PHE A 166 30.78 -1.75 7.65
CA PHE A 166 29.70 -1.14 6.88
C PHE A 166 28.37 -1.82 7.20
N ASP A 167 27.43 -1.03 7.73
CA ASP A 167 26.09 -1.45 8.16
C ASP A 167 26.06 -2.67 9.12
N ALA A 168 27.18 -2.95 9.79
CA ALA A 168 27.39 -4.23 10.47
C ALA A 168 26.50 -4.39 11.70
N VAL A 169 26.20 -3.32 12.42
CA VAL A 169 25.36 -3.38 13.64
C VAL A 169 23.90 -3.63 13.26
N HIS A 170 23.41 -2.91 12.24
CA HIS A 170 22.06 -3.10 11.70
C HIS A 170 21.90 -4.52 11.16
N THR A 171 22.87 -4.97 10.36
CA THR A 171 22.87 -6.30 9.74
C THR A 171 22.95 -7.41 10.79
N THR A 172 23.83 -7.28 11.78
CA THR A 172 23.97 -8.25 12.86
C THR A 172 22.71 -8.33 13.72
N SER A 173 22.06 -7.20 14.00
CA SER A 173 20.78 -7.19 14.71
C SER A 173 19.71 -8.03 14.00
N TRP A 174 19.58 -7.88 12.67
CA TRP A 174 18.69 -8.72 11.86
C TRP A 174 19.09 -10.20 11.83
N ALA A 175 20.40 -10.48 11.74
CA ALA A 175 20.91 -11.84 11.73
C ALA A 175 20.63 -12.56 13.05
N VAL A 176 20.87 -11.92 14.20
CA VAL A 176 20.55 -12.44 15.54
C VAL A 176 19.05 -12.70 15.67
N LEU A 177 18.19 -11.75 15.26
CA LEU A 177 16.74 -11.95 15.27
C LEU A 177 16.31 -13.13 14.39
N ALA A 178 16.86 -13.27 13.19
CA ALA A 178 16.54 -14.38 12.29
C ALA A 178 16.98 -15.72 12.86
N MET A 179 18.23 -15.82 13.33
CA MET A 179 18.78 -17.02 13.97
C MET A 179 17.98 -17.41 15.22
N HIS A 180 17.64 -16.45 16.08
CA HIS A 180 16.79 -16.68 17.25
C HIS A 180 15.41 -17.23 16.86
N ASN A 181 14.77 -16.62 15.86
CA ASN A 181 13.44 -17.03 15.40
C ASN A 181 13.47 -18.40 14.70
N PHE A 182 14.59 -18.74 14.05
CA PHE A 182 14.83 -20.07 13.50
C PHE A 182 15.18 -21.12 14.56
N ASN A 183 15.59 -20.68 15.76
CA ASN A 183 16.09 -21.49 16.89
C ASN A 183 17.49 -22.08 16.64
N VAL A 184 18.41 -21.29 16.10
CA VAL A 184 19.86 -21.58 16.13
C VAL A 184 20.37 -21.47 17.57
N ARG A 185 21.26 -22.40 17.98
CA ARG A 185 21.87 -22.46 19.32
C ARG A 185 23.38 -22.76 19.27
N GLU A 186 24.02 -22.37 18.17
CA GLU A 186 25.41 -22.71 17.85
C GLU A 186 26.35 -21.52 18.12
N GLU A 187 27.66 -21.77 18.07
CA GLU A 187 28.72 -20.76 18.30
C GLU A 187 28.52 -19.48 17.47
N ARG A 188 28.07 -19.61 16.21
CA ARG A 188 27.78 -18.47 15.33
C ARG A 188 26.78 -17.49 15.92
N PHE A 189 25.77 -17.98 16.65
CA PHE A 189 24.80 -17.14 17.31
C PHE A 189 25.46 -16.37 18.46
N THR A 190 26.21 -17.07 19.31
CA THR A 190 26.92 -16.49 20.47
C THR A 190 27.95 -15.44 20.04
N LEU A 191 28.73 -15.71 18.99
CA LEU A 191 29.68 -14.73 18.46
C LEU A 191 28.98 -13.46 17.97
N ALA A 192 27.81 -13.58 17.35
CA ALA A 192 27.06 -12.45 16.82
C ALA A 192 26.45 -11.57 17.91
N GLU A 193 25.86 -12.18 18.95
CA GLU A 193 25.29 -11.43 20.07
C GLU A 193 26.38 -10.76 20.93
N THR A 194 27.50 -11.43 21.18
CA THR A 194 28.64 -10.86 21.92
C THR A 194 29.22 -9.67 21.18
N TRP A 195 29.51 -9.84 19.88
CA TRP A 195 30.03 -8.73 19.08
C TRP A 195 29.05 -7.54 19.05
N LEU A 196 27.75 -7.81 18.93
CA LEU A 196 26.72 -6.77 18.91
C LEU A 196 26.64 -6.02 20.24
N ALA A 197 26.75 -6.72 21.37
CA ALA A 197 26.75 -6.10 22.70
C ALA A 197 27.90 -5.09 22.84
N ASP A 198 29.09 -5.46 22.35
CA ASP A 198 30.28 -4.61 22.36
C ASP A 198 30.18 -3.36 21.45
N GLN A 199 29.11 -3.23 20.65
CA GLN A 199 28.88 -2.04 19.81
C GLN A 199 28.11 -0.93 20.51
N GLN A 200 27.69 -1.12 21.76
CA GLN A 200 26.98 -0.07 22.49
C GLN A 200 27.89 1.14 22.72
N LEU A 201 27.41 2.33 22.37
CA LEU A 201 28.14 3.59 22.53
C LEU A 201 27.96 4.17 23.94
N PRO A 202 28.84 5.09 24.39
CA PRO A 202 28.74 5.70 25.73
C PRO A 202 27.41 6.40 26.04
N ASN A 203 26.69 6.85 25.01
CA ASN A 203 25.35 7.44 25.15
C ASN A 203 24.23 6.38 25.20
N GLY A 204 24.56 5.09 25.30
CA GLY A 204 23.64 3.96 25.34
C GLY A 204 23.14 3.47 23.98
N GLY A 205 23.26 4.28 22.93
CA GLY A 205 22.75 3.96 21.60
C GLY A 205 23.68 3.09 20.76
N PHE A 206 23.18 2.69 19.60
CA PHE A 206 23.89 1.88 18.60
C PHE A 206 23.86 2.59 17.25
N ALA A 207 25.00 2.60 16.56
CA ALA A 207 25.13 3.16 15.22
C ALA A 207 24.98 2.07 14.15
N SER A 208 24.35 2.35 13.01
CA SER A 208 24.21 1.37 11.91
C SER A 208 25.55 0.76 11.49
N GLU A 209 26.57 1.61 11.36
CA GLU A 209 27.96 1.25 11.09
C GLU A 209 28.81 1.44 12.35
N SER A 210 29.65 0.45 12.65
CA SER A 210 30.52 0.47 13.82
C SER A 210 31.44 1.70 13.82
N GLY A 211 31.44 2.46 14.92
CA GLY A 211 32.24 3.68 15.08
C GLY A 211 31.59 4.97 14.55
N LYS A 212 30.31 4.93 14.11
CA LYS A 212 29.53 6.13 13.78
C LYS A 212 28.64 6.57 14.95
N SER A 213 27.84 7.62 14.77
CA SER A 213 26.89 8.10 15.78
C SER A 213 25.67 7.19 15.89
N ALA A 214 25.15 7.02 17.11
CA ALA A 214 23.94 6.26 17.35
C ALA A 214 22.71 6.83 16.62
N ASP A 215 21.80 5.94 16.22
CA ASP A 215 20.50 6.27 15.66
C ASP A 215 19.38 5.45 16.32
N CYS A 216 18.14 5.94 16.28
CA CYS A 216 17.02 5.32 16.99
C CYS A 216 16.57 4.00 16.34
N LEU A 217 16.66 3.87 15.01
CA LEU A 217 16.22 2.65 14.31
C LEU A 217 17.16 1.49 14.65
N THR A 218 18.46 1.70 14.52
CA THR A 218 19.48 0.70 14.83
C THR A 218 19.49 0.37 16.32
N THR A 219 19.40 1.37 17.20
CA THR A 219 19.29 1.14 18.65
C THR A 219 18.09 0.27 18.99
N ALA A 220 16.92 0.54 18.40
CA ALA A 220 15.72 -0.25 18.65
C ALA A 220 15.81 -1.69 18.10
N LEU A 221 16.52 -1.91 17.00
CA LEU A 221 16.80 -3.25 16.47
C LEU A 221 17.81 -4.01 17.35
N ALA A 222 18.88 -3.33 17.80
CA ALA A 222 19.88 -3.90 18.69
C ALA A 222 19.27 -4.32 20.03
N ILE A 223 18.40 -3.50 20.63
CA ILE A 223 17.65 -3.88 21.85
C ILE A 223 16.85 -5.16 21.63
N GLN A 224 16.11 -5.27 20.52
CA GLN A 224 15.35 -6.49 20.23
C GLN A 224 16.25 -7.72 20.05
N ALA A 225 17.42 -7.56 19.44
CA ALA A 225 18.38 -8.63 19.21
C ALA A 225 19.10 -9.06 20.50
N LEU A 226 19.51 -8.11 21.34
CA LEU A 226 20.25 -8.39 22.57
C LEU A 226 19.34 -8.93 23.69
N THR A 227 18.06 -8.55 23.71
CA THR A 227 17.07 -9.11 24.67
C THR A 227 16.72 -10.58 24.43
N VAL A 228 17.02 -11.12 23.24
CA VAL A 228 16.86 -12.57 22.97
C VAL A 228 18.14 -13.36 23.17
N GLY A 229 19.23 -12.67 23.48
CA GLY A 229 20.53 -13.26 23.64
C GLY A 229 20.72 -14.02 24.94
N SER A 230 21.91 -14.54 25.14
CA SER A 230 22.32 -15.17 26.40
C SER A 230 22.41 -14.17 27.56
N ASP A 231 22.20 -14.66 28.78
CA ASP A 231 22.42 -13.85 29.98
C ASP A 231 23.92 -13.50 30.10
N GLY A 232 24.23 -12.28 30.58
CA GLY A 232 25.61 -11.87 30.86
C GLY A 232 26.35 -11.16 29.71
N LEU A 233 25.66 -10.80 28.62
CA LEU A 233 26.22 -9.94 27.57
C LEU A 233 26.64 -8.57 28.11
N SER A 234 27.72 -8.03 27.56
CA SER A 234 28.35 -6.73 27.89
C SER A 234 27.57 -5.53 27.34
N TRP A 235 26.29 -5.39 27.70
CA TRP A 235 25.50 -4.20 27.33
C TRP A 235 24.59 -3.74 28.47
N ASP A 236 24.28 -2.45 28.46
CA ASP A 236 23.38 -1.80 29.42
C ASP A 236 22.00 -1.54 28.77
N PRO A 237 20.98 -2.37 29.08
CA PRO A 237 19.63 -2.15 28.57
C PRO A 237 19.00 -0.84 29.07
N ALA A 238 19.37 -0.36 30.27
CA ALA A 238 18.84 0.89 30.81
C ALA A 238 19.40 2.09 30.03
N ALA A 239 20.69 2.10 29.69
CA ALA A 239 21.27 3.15 28.87
C ALA A 239 20.68 3.18 27.45
N ALA A 240 20.48 2.02 26.80
CA ALA A 240 19.85 1.96 25.48
C ALA A 240 18.39 2.43 25.49
N ARG A 241 17.69 2.11 26.57
CA ARG A 241 16.32 2.57 26.84
C ARG A 241 16.25 4.09 27.01
N GLU A 242 17.15 4.68 27.80
CA GLU A 242 17.23 6.14 27.98
C GLU A 242 17.62 6.84 26.67
N PHE A 243 18.56 6.28 25.88
CA PHE A 243 18.89 6.84 24.56
C PHE A 243 17.65 6.99 23.66
N LEU A 244 16.79 5.97 23.60
CA LEU A 244 15.55 6.08 22.85
C LEU A 244 14.66 7.17 23.44
N LYS A 245 14.51 7.22 24.76
CA LYS A 245 13.67 8.20 25.44
C LYS A 245 14.11 9.64 25.14
N ASP A 246 15.40 9.93 25.22
CA ASP A 246 15.99 11.24 24.98
C ASP A 246 15.81 11.71 23.53
N ASN A 247 15.65 10.77 22.59
CA ASN A 247 15.46 11.04 21.16
C ASN A 247 14.00 10.89 20.71
N GLN A 248 13.06 10.80 21.64
CA GLN A 248 11.63 10.77 21.36
C GLN A 248 11.12 12.18 21.00
N ASN A 249 10.38 12.29 19.90
CA ASN A 249 9.76 13.54 19.48
C ASN A 249 8.56 13.92 20.37
N SER A 250 8.18 15.20 20.36
CA SER A 250 7.03 15.72 21.13
C SER A 250 5.67 15.14 20.70
N ASP A 251 5.58 14.59 19.48
CA ASP A 251 4.41 13.84 19.00
C ASP A 251 4.37 12.39 19.51
N GLY A 252 5.36 11.97 20.31
CA GLY A 252 5.55 10.64 20.89
C GLY A 252 6.28 9.66 19.97
N GLY A 253 6.58 10.04 18.73
CA GLY A 253 7.24 9.18 17.75
C GLY A 253 8.76 9.25 17.81
N PHE A 254 9.42 8.46 16.97
CA PHE A 254 10.88 8.39 16.90
C PHE A 254 11.35 8.67 15.47
N PRO A 255 12.40 9.48 15.29
CA PRO A 255 13.06 9.63 14.01
C PRO A 255 13.98 8.44 13.71
N VAL A 256 14.56 8.37 12.51
CA VAL A 256 15.67 7.44 12.26
C VAL A 256 16.90 7.93 13.02
N SER A 257 17.36 9.15 12.71
CA SER A 257 18.46 9.80 13.40
C SER A 257 17.95 10.87 14.38
N PRO A 258 18.62 11.07 15.53
CA PRO A 258 18.35 12.16 16.47
C PRO A 258 18.04 13.52 15.80
N GLY A 259 17.02 14.22 16.30
CA GLY A 259 16.57 15.52 15.76
C GLY A 259 15.76 15.45 14.45
N GLY A 260 15.58 14.26 13.87
CA GLY A 260 14.77 14.06 12.68
C GLY A 260 13.25 14.11 12.92
N ARG A 261 12.48 13.95 11.83
CA ARG A 261 11.01 13.80 11.92
C ARG A 261 10.65 12.37 12.33
N THR A 262 9.50 12.23 12.99
CA THR A 262 8.89 10.92 13.25
C THR A 262 8.80 10.08 11.97
N ASN A 263 9.44 8.92 12.03
CA ASN A 263 9.52 7.94 10.96
C ASN A 263 8.77 6.66 11.39
N ALA A 264 7.90 6.13 10.53
CA ALA A 264 7.07 4.98 10.85
C ALA A 264 7.88 3.71 11.14
N GLU A 265 8.97 3.45 10.41
CA GLU A 265 9.80 2.26 10.61
C GLU A 265 10.58 2.38 11.92
N ALA A 266 11.20 3.54 12.20
CA ALA A 266 11.89 3.78 13.46
C ALA A 266 10.95 3.78 14.67
N THR A 267 9.76 4.39 14.55
CA THR A 267 8.74 4.38 15.61
C THR A 267 8.21 2.96 15.83
N ALA A 268 7.99 2.19 14.77
CA ALA A 268 7.59 0.79 14.89
C ALA A 268 8.70 -0.07 15.54
N ALA A 269 9.97 0.14 15.18
CA ALA A 269 11.10 -0.53 15.82
C ALA A 269 11.20 -0.16 17.31
N ALA A 270 11.07 1.12 17.66
CA ALA A 270 11.09 1.58 19.05
C ALA A 270 9.96 0.96 19.88
N ILE A 271 8.72 0.93 19.35
CA ILE A 271 7.61 0.21 20.02
C ILE A 271 7.94 -1.27 20.27
N GLN A 272 8.62 -1.91 19.32
CA GLN A 272 9.01 -3.31 19.44
C GLN A 272 10.15 -3.52 20.45
N ALA A 273 11.10 -2.58 20.52
CA ALA A 273 12.15 -2.56 21.54
C ALA A 273 11.57 -2.39 22.95
N ILE A 274 10.63 -1.46 23.12
CA ILE A 274 9.90 -1.25 24.39
C ILE A 274 9.24 -2.56 24.84
N ILE A 275 8.55 -3.25 23.93
CA ILE A 275 7.91 -4.54 24.23
C ILE A 275 8.96 -5.62 24.56
N ALA A 276 10.11 -5.60 23.88
CA ALA A 276 11.19 -6.55 24.13
C ALA A 276 11.83 -6.36 25.51
N LEU A 277 11.92 -5.12 26.00
CA LEU A 277 12.32 -4.77 27.37
C LEU A 277 11.26 -5.14 28.42
N GLY A 278 10.10 -5.68 28.03
CA GLY A 278 9.01 -6.04 28.93
C GLY A 278 8.10 -4.88 29.32
N GLU A 279 8.27 -3.71 28.70
CA GLU A 279 7.51 -2.49 28.99
C GLU A 279 6.32 -2.31 28.05
N ARG A 280 5.46 -1.32 28.35
CA ARG A 280 4.35 -0.96 27.47
C ARG A 280 4.54 0.42 26.85
N PRO A 281 4.31 0.58 25.53
CA PRO A 281 4.52 1.84 24.82
C PRO A 281 3.49 2.93 25.17
N ASP A 282 2.50 2.64 26.01
CA ASP A 282 1.48 3.58 26.51
C ASP A 282 1.66 3.97 27.99
N GLU A 283 2.72 3.46 28.64
CA GLU A 283 3.09 3.80 30.02
C GLU A 283 3.68 5.21 30.16
N ALA A 284 3.67 5.72 31.40
CA ALA A 284 4.06 7.09 31.72
C ALA A 284 5.47 7.45 31.21
N PHE A 285 6.43 6.54 31.36
CA PHE A 285 7.80 6.77 30.88
C PHE A 285 7.87 7.05 29.38
N TRP A 286 7.09 6.33 28.56
CA TRP A 286 7.11 6.47 27.10
C TRP A 286 6.21 7.58 26.57
N ARG A 287 5.60 8.39 27.44
CA ARG A 287 4.79 9.54 27.02
C ARG A 287 5.65 10.77 26.73
N ALA A 288 5.29 11.49 25.68
CA ALA A 288 5.73 12.84 25.40
C ALA A 288 4.53 13.78 25.58
N GLY A 289 4.37 14.30 26.81
CA GLY A 289 3.15 15.00 27.21
C GLY A 289 1.91 14.09 27.09
N PRO A 290 0.85 14.46 26.34
CA PRO A 290 -0.32 13.62 26.15
C PRO A 290 -0.10 12.49 25.12
N ASN A 291 1.01 12.52 24.37
CA ASN A 291 1.26 11.65 23.23
C ASN A 291 2.02 10.38 23.61
N THR A 292 1.77 9.31 22.87
CA THR A 292 2.41 8.00 23.01
C THR A 292 3.00 7.55 21.67
N PRO A 293 4.02 6.67 21.66
CA PRO A 293 4.52 6.01 20.46
C PRO A 293 3.42 5.40 19.58
N ILE A 294 2.41 4.78 20.19
CA ILE A 294 1.27 4.19 19.48
C ILE A 294 0.43 5.27 18.77
N GLN A 295 0.19 6.42 19.41
CA GLN A 295 -0.53 7.53 18.80
C GLN A 295 0.27 8.18 17.67
N ALA A 296 1.58 8.36 17.86
CA ALA A 296 2.47 8.90 16.84
C ALA A 296 2.45 8.05 15.56
N LEU A 297 2.61 6.73 15.71
CA LEU A 297 2.55 5.79 14.60
C LEU A 297 1.17 5.77 13.94
N ALA A 298 0.09 5.78 14.73
CA ALA A 298 -1.27 5.86 14.21
C ALA A 298 -1.53 7.15 13.40
N GLY A 299 -0.89 8.26 13.75
CA GLY A 299 -0.96 9.54 13.03
C GLY A 299 -0.37 9.49 11.60
N LEU A 300 0.47 8.48 11.32
CA LEU A 300 1.01 8.25 9.98
C LEU A 300 0.10 7.39 9.08
N GLN A 301 -0.99 6.83 9.61
CA GLN A 301 -1.93 6.03 8.83
C GLN A 301 -2.81 6.90 7.93
N ARG A 302 -2.90 6.55 6.64
CA ARG A 302 -3.76 7.20 5.64
C ARG A 302 -5.18 6.64 5.66
N LYS A 303 -6.11 7.36 5.03
CA LYS A 303 -7.49 6.87 4.77
C LYS A 303 -7.51 5.58 3.93
N THR A 304 -6.46 5.32 3.15
CA THR A 304 -6.26 4.10 2.36
C THR A 304 -5.79 2.91 3.20
N GLY A 305 -5.58 3.09 4.51
CA GLY A 305 -5.06 2.06 5.41
C GLY A 305 -3.52 1.94 5.44
N ALA A 306 -2.85 2.36 4.37
CA ALA A 306 -1.39 2.44 4.28
C ALA A 306 -0.81 3.39 5.33
N TYR A 307 0.37 3.08 5.83
CA TYR A 307 1.17 4.03 6.63
C TYR A 307 2.14 4.79 5.73
N ARG A 308 2.30 6.08 6.00
CA ARG A 308 3.35 6.91 5.42
C ARG A 308 4.67 6.68 6.14
N LEU A 309 5.79 6.82 5.43
CA LEU A 309 7.12 6.75 6.05
C LEU A 309 7.31 7.89 7.04
N THR A 310 6.92 9.12 6.65
CA THR A 310 6.91 10.29 7.53
C THR A 310 5.65 11.12 7.29
N SER A 311 5.47 12.23 8.00
CA SER A 311 4.41 13.19 7.70
C SER A 311 4.56 13.88 6.33
N ARG A 312 5.75 13.84 5.70
CA ARG A 312 6.01 14.41 4.37
C ARG A 312 6.18 13.37 3.26
N ASP A 313 6.43 12.12 3.61
CA ASP A 313 6.87 11.11 2.66
C ASP A 313 6.04 9.81 2.75
N SER A 314 5.62 9.30 1.60
CA SER A 314 4.88 8.04 1.45
C SER A 314 5.67 6.95 0.70
N LEU A 315 7.00 7.04 0.64
CA LEU A 315 7.87 6.04 0.04
C LEU A 315 7.64 4.64 0.63
N ARG A 316 7.77 3.63 -0.23
CA ARG A 316 7.67 2.19 0.09
C ARG A 316 6.50 1.86 1.04
N PRO A 317 5.25 2.18 0.68
CA PRO A 317 4.12 2.09 1.60
C PRO A 317 3.81 0.66 2.06
N LEU A 318 4.24 -0.37 1.31
CA LEU A 318 4.06 -1.77 1.68
C LEU A 318 4.92 -2.21 2.87
N PRO A 319 6.26 -2.17 2.81
CA PRO A 319 7.09 -2.51 3.97
C PRO A 319 6.81 -1.60 5.17
N VAL A 320 6.58 -0.30 4.94
CA VAL A 320 6.23 0.65 6.02
C VAL A 320 4.93 0.23 6.73
N THR A 321 3.91 -0.18 5.96
CA THR A 321 2.65 -0.67 6.56
C THR A 321 2.87 -1.97 7.31
N ALA A 322 3.71 -2.89 6.81
CA ALA A 322 4.03 -4.16 7.47
C ALA A 322 4.73 -3.97 8.84
N TRP A 323 5.70 -3.06 8.90
CA TRP A 323 6.32 -2.63 10.16
C TRP A 323 5.28 -2.08 11.12
N ALA A 324 4.48 -1.13 10.64
CA ALA A 324 3.50 -0.44 11.47
C ALA A 324 2.46 -1.42 12.05
N VAL A 325 1.90 -2.34 11.25
CA VAL A 325 0.89 -3.28 11.77
C VAL A 325 1.47 -4.29 12.75
N THR A 326 2.75 -4.67 12.62
CA THR A 326 3.47 -5.50 13.60
C THR A 326 3.51 -4.80 14.96
N ALA A 327 4.00 -3.56 15.00
CA ALA A 327 4.08 -2.75 16.21
C ALA A 327 2.71 -2.39 16.79
N MET A 328 1.75 -2.00 15.94
CA MET A 328 0.38 -1.66 16.36
C MET A 328 -0.39 -2.86 16.92
N ASN A 329 -0.02 -4.09 16.54
CA ASN A 329 -0.53 -5.31 17.17
C ASN A 329 0.32 -5.80 18.35
N ARG A 330 1.23 -4.94 18.84
CA ARG A 330 2.10 -5.17 20.01
C ARG A 330 2.91 -6.47 19.88
N LYS A 331 3.44 -6.74 18.69
CA LYS A 331 4.39 -7.83 18.43
C LYS A 331 5.77 -7.26 18.26
N SER A 332 6.77 -7.93 18.81
CA SER A 332 8.20 -7.61 18.68
C SER A 332 8.93 -8.77 18.01
N PHE A 333 9.96 -8.46 17.21
CA PHE A 333 10.75 -9.49 16.54
C PHE A 333 11.57 -10.37 17.49
N SER A 334 11.70 -9.96 18.76
CA SER A 334 12.32 -10.77 19.82
C SER A 334 11.53 -12.04 20.16
N ARG A 335 10.22 -12.06 19.89
CA ARG A 335 9.34 -13.21 20.20
C ARG A 335 8.57 -13.73 18.99
N PHE A 336 8.30 -12.85 18.04
CA PHE A 336 7.67 -13.16 16.76
C PHE A 336 8.74 -13.17 15.65
N PRO A 337 8.67 -14.05 14.64
CA PRO A 337 7.66 -15.07 14.37
C PRO A 337 7.82 -16.42 15.08
N ARG A 338 8.78 -16.61 15.98
CA ARG A 338 8.98 -17.88 16.69
C ARG A 338 7.72 -18.39 17.39
N ALA A 339 6.97 -17.47 18.00
CA ALA A 339 5.69 -17.75 18.66
C ALA A 339 4.56 -16.88 18.08
N ILE A 340 4.00 -17.30 16.94
CA ILE A 340 2.91 -16.58 16.25
C ILE A 340 1.62 -16.47 17.08
N GLY A 341 1.37 -17.41 17.99
CA GLY A 341 0.10 -17.52 18.73
C GLY A 341 -1.07 -17.97 17.84
N PRO A 342 -2.30 -18.08 18.37
CA PRO A 342 -3.47 -18.46 17.57
C PRO A 342 -3.81 -17.39 16.52
N ALA A 343 -4.46 -17.81 15.44
CA ALA A 343 -4.97 -16.87 14.45
C ALA A 343 -6.08 -16.00 15.07
N VAL A 344 -6.09 -14.72 14.71
CA VAL A 344 -7.26 -13.86 14.93
C VAL A 344 -8.31 -14.21 13.86
N LYS A 345 -9.60 -13.97 14.13
CA LYS A 345 -10.70 -14.19 13.16
C LYS A 345 -10.31 -13.73 11.75
N ALA A 346 -10.63 -14.55 10.75
CA ALA A 346 -10.27 -14.32 9.36
C ALA A 346 -10.62 -12.91 8.86
N PHE A 347 -9.71 -12.32 8.08
CA PHE A 347 -9.90 -11.00 7.50
C PHE A 347 -11.14 -10.93 6.60
N LYS A 348 -12.13 -10.11 6.99
CA LYS A 348 -13.42 -9.95 6.30
C LYS A 348 -13.77 -8.51 5.92
N PHE A 349 -12.83 -7.57 6.07
CA PHE A 349 -13.11 -6.13 5.99
C PHE A 349 -13.04 -5.59 4.55
N ARG A 350 -13.24 -6.45 3.55
CA ARG A 350 -13.29 -6.08 2.12
C ARG A 350 -14.72 -5.69 1.70
N PRO A 351 -14.89 -4.96 0.58
CA PRO A 351 -16.19 -4.61 0.05
C PRO A 351 -17.08 -5.83 -0.16
N THR A 352 -18.28 -5.78 0.42
CA THR A 352 -19.25 -6.87 0.36
C THR A 352 -20.63 -6.34 0.01
N PHE A 353 -21.24 -6.88 -1.05
CA PHE A 353 -22.64 -6.62 -1.38
C PHE A 353 -23.55 -7.27 -0.32
N ARG A 354 -24.53 -6.49 0.18
CA ARG A 354 -25.61 -6.99 1.05
C ARG A 354 -26.85 -7.31 0.23
N THR A 355 -27.24 -6.38 -0.64
CA THR A 355 -28.34 -6.58 -1.58
C THR A 355 -27.95 -6.02 -2.94
N VAL A 356 -28.45 -6.66 -3.99
CA VAL A 356 -28.32 -6.18 -5.38
C VAL A 356 -29.64 -6.47 -6.06
N SER A 357 -30.11 -5.52 -6.86
CA SER A 357 -31.36 -5.55 -7.62
C SER A 357 -31.12 -4.92 -8.99
N PRO A 358 -31.77 -5.42 -10.06
CA PRO A 358 -32.64 -6.60 -10.10
C PRO A 358 -31.90 -7.92 -9.79
N LYS A 359 -32.67 -8.98 -9.45
CA LYS A 359 -32.14 -10.35 -9.33
C LYS A 359 -31.59 -10.82 -10.68
N ASN A 360 -30.63 -11.73 -10.68
CA ASN A 360 -30.11 -12.29 -11.92
C ASN A 360 -31.24 -13.03 -12.67
N GLY A 361 -31.45 -12.70 -13.95
CA GLY A 361 -32.54 -13.23 -14.76
C GLY A 361 -33.91 -12.57 -14.53
N ALA A 362 -33.98 -11.41 -13.88
CA ALA A 362 -35.26 -10.70 -13.69
C ALA A 362 -35.89 -10.31 -15.04
N LYS A 363 -37.22 -10.39 -15.14
CA LYS A 363 -37.98 -10.03 -16.35
C LYS A 363 -38.91 -8.86 -16.06
N PHE A 364 -38.93 -7.88 -16.96
CA PHE A 364 -39.79 -6.70 -16.91
C PHE A 364 -40.74 -6.72 -18.10
N THR A 365 -41.99 -7.12 -17.88
CA THR A 365 -43.00 -7.25 -18.96
C THR A 365 -43.95 -6.06 -19.06
N ASN A 366 -44.00 -5.22 -18.04
CA ASN A 366 -44.99 -4.15 -17.92
C ASN A 366 -44.36 -2.74 -17.83
N SER A 367 -43.02 -2.65 -17.88
CA SER A 367 -42.29 -1.39 -17.74
C SER A 367 -40.95 -1.44 -18.46
N ARG A 368 -40.60 -0.35 -19.15
CA ARG A 368 -39.25 -0.10 -19.70
C ARG A 368 -38.38 0.72 -18.76
N VAL A 369 -38.82 0.90 -17.52
CA VAL A 369 -38.08 1.58 -16.45
C VAL A 369 -37.52 0.52 -15.51
N VAL A 370 -36.19 0.51 -15.38
CA VAL A 370 -35.47 -0.48 -14.55
C VAL A 370 -34.64 0.24 -13.51
N LEU A 371 -34.91 -0.05 -12.22
CA LEU A 371 -34.11 0.45 -11.11
C LEU A 371 -33.02 -0.56 -10.74
N ILE A 372 -31.78 -0.21 -11.05
CA ILE A 372 -30.61 -0.90 -10.51
C ILE A 372 -30.33 -0.31 -9.13
N LYS A 373 -30.27 -1.18 -8.11
CA LYS A 373 -29.99 -0.77 -6.73
C LYS A 373 -29.07 -1.80 -6.07
N ALA A 374 -28.10 -1.33 -5.29
CA ALA A 374 -27.31 -2.18 -4.43
C ALA A 374 -27.11 -1.55 -3.05
N THR A 375 -26.97 -2.38 -2.02
CA THR A 375 -26.43 -1.98 -0.72
C THR A 375 -25.20 -2.81 -0.40
N TYR A 376 -24.25 -2.22 0.32
CA TYR A 376 -22.95 -2.83 0.56
C TYR A 376 -22.31 -2.33 1.85
N THR A 377 -21.27 -3.04 2.29
CA THR A 377 -20.51 -2.73 3.50
C THR A 377 -19.02 -2.96 3.25
N ASP A 378 -18.22 -2.16 3.93
CA ASP A 378 -16.79 -2.36 4.14
C ASP A 378 -16.44 -2.38 5.63
N PHE A 379 -17.46 -2.54 6.49
CA PHE A 379 -17.31 -2.59 7.94
C PHE A 379 -16.59 -1.35 8.54
N TYR A 380 -16.69 -0.19 7.87
CA TYR A 380 -16.23 1.10 8.39
C TYR A 380 -16.91 1.42 9.75
N PRO A 381 -16.20 1.97 10.75
CA PRO A 381 -14.83 2.49 10.71
C PRO A 381 -13.72 1.46 10.92
N LYS A 382 -14.01 0.17 11.07
CA LYS A 382 -12.97 -0.87 11.22
C LYS A 382 -12.25 -1.18 9.90
N GLY A 383 -12.97 -1.23 8.77
CA GLY A 383 -12.38 -1.20 7.42
C GLY A 383 -11.99 0.22 6.97
N THR A 384 -11.52 0.35 5.73
CA THR A 384 -11.10 1.65 5.17
C THR A 384 -12.28 2.49 4.65
N GLY A 385 -13.39 1.84 4.36
CA GLY A 385 -14.64 2.41 3.84
C GLY A 385 -14.69 2.39 2.33
N ILE A 386 -15.91 2.35 1.78
CA ILE A 386 -16.14 2.45 0.33
C ILE A 386 -15.60 3.79 -0.19
N SER A 387 -15.07 3.76 -1.41
CA SER A 387 -14.67 4.94 -2.18
C SER A 387 -15.66 5.14 -3.33
N PRO A 388 -16.73 5.94 -3.14
CA PRO A 388 -17.80 6.05 -4.13
C PRO A 388 -17.32 6.52 -5.51
N SER A 389 -16.34 7.42 -5.55
CA SER A 389 -15.73 7.92 -6.79
C SER A 389 -14.88 6.88 -7.52
N ALA A 390 -14.46 5.80 -6.84
CA ALA A 390 -13.72 4.69 -7.44
C ALA A 390 -14.64 3.53 -7.88
N CYS A 391 -15.87 3.46 -7.36
CA CYS A 391 -16.84 2.47 -7.81
C CYS A 391 -17.24 2.69 -9.26
N ARG A 392 -17.62 1.62 -9.96
CA ARG A 392 -18.11 1.68 -11.34
C ARG A 392 -19.40 0.90 -11.50
N LEU A 393 -20.34 1.44 -12.27
CA LEU A 393 -21.52 0.74 -12.74
C LEU A 393 -21.52 0.73 -14.27
N TYR A 394 -21.69 -0.44 -14.85
CA TYR A 394 -21.83 -0.64 -16.28
C TYR A 394 -23.22 -1.23 -16.59
N VAL A 395 -23.80 -0.81 -17.71
CA VAL A 395 -25.02 -1.41 -18.28
C VAL A 395 -24.73 -1.69 -19.74
N ASP A 396 -24.90 -2.94 -20.17
CA ASP A 396 -24.57 -3.43 -21.51
C ASP A 396 -23.14 -3.03 -21.94
N GLY A 397 -22.19 -3.21 -21.03
CA GLY A 397 -20.78 -2.83 -21.21
C GLY A 397 -20.47 -1.33 -21.15
N LYS A 398 -21.48 -0.45 -21.16
CA LYS A 398 -21.29 1.01 -21.13
C LYS A 398 -21.22 1.52 -19.70
N ASN A 399 -20.23 2.36 -19.40
CA ASN A 399 -20.10 2.98 -18.08
C ASN A 399 -21.27 3.95 -17.82
N LYS A 400 -22.05 3.68 -16.77
CA LYS A 400 -23.19 4.46 -16.29
C LYS A 400 -22.98 4.98 -14.87
N SER A 401 -21.73 5.17 -14.45
CA SER A 401 -21.40 5.66 -13.10
C SER A 401 -21.78 7.12 -12.89
N GLY A 402 -21.65 7.98 -13.92
CA GLY A 402 -22.02 9.40 -13.84
C GLY A 402 -23.50 9.66 -13.51
N PRO A 403 -24.47 9.03 -14.19
CA PRO A 403 -25.89 9.18 -13.86
C PRO A 403 -26.36 8.36 -12.64
N ALA A 404 -25.48 7.54 -12.05
CA ALA A 404 -25.81 6.76 -10.87
C ALA A 404 -25.53 7.57 -9.59
N ASP A 405 -26.39 7.44 -8.59
CA ASP A 405 -26.10 7.91 -7.25
C ASP A 405 -25.36 6.80 -6.49
N ILE A 406 -24.07 7.02 -6.25
CA ILE A 406 -23.17 6.08 -5.58
C ILE A 406 -22.75 6.69 -4.25
N GLY A 407 -23.22 6.10 -3.15
CA GLY A 407 -22.88 6.52 -1.78
C GLY A 407 -21.95 5.54 -1.08
N ASN A 408 -21.67 5.82 0.21
CA ASN A 408 -20.80 4.97 1.04
C ASN A 408 -21.40 3.60 1.39
N TYR A 409 -22.73 3.45 1.30
CA TYR A 409 -23.47 2.25 1.74
C TYR A 409 -24.45 1.69 0.71
N GLY A 410 -24.64 2.38 -0.42
CA GLY A 410 -25.54 1.94 -1.46
C GLY A 410 -25.40 2.73 -2.74
N LEU A 411 -25.92 2.14 -3.81
CA LEU A 411 -25.93 2.67 -5.16
C LEU A 411 -27.34 2.58 -5.72
N ARG A 412 -27.75 3.57 -6.54
CA ARG A 412 -28.98 3.53 -7.35
C ARG A 412 -28.76 4.13 -8.73
N LEU A 413 -29.32 3.50 -9.76
CA LEU A 413 -29.44 4.03 -11.11
C LEU A 413 -30.83 3.68 -11.65
N LEU A 414 -31.59 4.71 -12.03
CA LEU A 414 -32.86 4.53 -12.72
C LEU A 414 -32.63 4.59 -14.23
N LEU A 415 -32.80 3.47 -14.90
CA LEU A 415 -32.81 3.39 -16.36
C LEU A 415 -34.22 3.68 -16.85
N LYS A 416 -34.34 4.58 -17.84
CA LYS A 416 -35.59 4.88 -18.54
C LYS A 416 -35.49 4.41 -19.98
N ASP A 417 -36.63 4.07 -20.57
CA ASP A 417 -36.76 3.68 -21.98
C ASP A 417 -35.80 2.55 -22.40
N VAL A 418 -35.64 1.55 -21.51
CA VAL A 418 -34.82 0.38 -21.80
C VAL A 418 -35.46 -0.40 -22.97
N PRO A 419 -34.71 -0.67 -24.06
CA PRO A 419 -35.22 -1.45 -25.19
C PRO A 419 -35.73 -2.83 -24.77
N ASN A 420 -36.63 -3.43 -25.55
CA ASN A 420 -36.93 -4.85 -25.35
C ASN A 420 -35.71 -5.68 -25.72
N GLY A 421 -35.42 -6.71 -24.93
CA GLY A 421 -34.26 -7.58 -25.10
C GLY A 421 -33.60 -7.97 -23.78
N ASP A 422 -32.50 -8.69 -23.90
CA ASP A 422 -31.64 -9.05 -22.78
C ASP A 422 -30.59 -7.98 -22.53
N HIS A 423 -30.40 -7.66 -21.26
CA HIS A 423 -29.49 -6.65 -20.77
C HIS A 423 -28.60 -7.19 -19.66
N THR A 424 -27.44 -6.59 -19.48
CA THR A 424 -26.53 -6.87 -18.38
C THR A 424 -26.21 -5.61 -17.59
N PHE A 425 -25.98 -5.78 -16.30
CA PHE A 425 -25.33 -4.75 -15.50
C PHE A 425 -24.22 -5.34 -14.65
N LYS A 426 -23.13 -4.57 -14.52
CA LYS A 426 -21.96 -4.93 -13.72
C LYS A 426 -21.66 -3.81 -12.73
N ILE A 427 -21.54 -4.14 -11.45
CA ILE A 427 -21.10 -3.20 -10.40
C ILE A 427 -19.71 -3.63 -9.93
N GLU A 428 -18.75 -2.71 -9.99
CA GLU A 428 -17.44 -2.83 -9.38
C GLU A 428 -17.39 -1.93 -8.15
N LEU A 429 -17.47 -2.52 -6.95
CA LEU A 429 -17.26 -1.79 -5.70
C LEU A 429 -15.79 -1.70 -5.39
N ARG A 430 -15.36 -0.53 -4.91
CA ARG A 430 -13.99 -0.29 -4.46
C ARG A 430 -13.98 0.37 -3.10
N ASP A 431 -13.15 -0.11 -2.18
CA ASP A 431 -12.85 0.61 -0.94
C ASP A 431 -11.73 1.64 -1.14
N ARG A 432 -11.34 2.30 -0.06
CA ARG A 432 -10.23 3.26 -0.05
C ARG A 432 -8.86 2.58 -0.04
N ALA A 433 -8.75 1.31 0.35
CA ALA A 433 -7.52 0.53 0.25
C ALA A 433 -7.18 0.16 -1.22
N GLY A 434 -8.22 0.04 -2.04
CA GLY A 434 -8.16 -0.39 -3.44
C GLY A 434 -8.71 -1.81 -3.67
N ASN A 435 -9.28 -2.47 -2.66
CA ASN A 435 -9.90 -3.78 -2.86
C ASN A 435 -11.13 -3.65 -3.76
N VAL A 436 -11.32 -4.64 -4.64
CA VAL A 436 -12.40 -4.64 -5.62
C VAL A 436 -13.33 -5.81 -5.37
N ARG A 437 -14.65 -5.56 -5.42
CA ARG A 437 -15.67 -6.61 -5.48
C ARG A 437 -16.59 -6.38 -6.67
N VAL A 438 -16.70 -7.38 -7.52
CA VAL A 438 -17.51 -7.31 -8.74
C VAL A 438 -18.76 -8.16 -8.59
N THR A 439 -19.89 -7.68 -9.10
CA THR A 439 -21.09 -8.47 -9.38
C THR A 439 -21.59 -8.13 -10.78
N GLU A 440 -22.01 -9.15 -11.53
CA GLU A 440 -22.63 -8.99 -12.83
C GLU A 440 -23.93 -9.79 -12.87
N ARG A 441 -24.97 -9.19 -13.45
CA ARG A 441 -26.30 -9.78 -13.52
C ARG A 441 -26.98 -9.46 -14.84
N LYS A 442 -27.85 -10.36 -15.26
CA LYS A 442 -28.69 -10.21 -16.44
C LYS A 442 -30.13 -9.86 -16.07
N PHE A 443 -30.84 -9.13 -16.93
CA PHE A 443 -32.28 -8.92 -16.86
C PHE A 443 -32.85 -8.77 -18.27
N THR A 444 -34.14 -9.05 -18.44
CA THR A 444 -34.84 -8.97 -19.73
C THR A 444 -35.96 -7.95 -19.65
N VAL A 445 -36.10 -7.10 -20.67
CA VAL A 445 -37.26 -6.24 -20.86
C VAL A 445 -38.08 -6.79 -22.03
N ALA A 446 -39.36 -7.05 -21.81
CA ALA A 446 -40.25 -7.67 -22.79
C ALA A 446 -41.64 -7.04 -22.68
N VAL A 447 -41.70 -5.73 -22.89
CA VAL A 447 -42.97 -4.99 -22.86
C VAL A 447 -43.68 -5.18 -24.19
N ALA A 448 -44.92 -5.68 -24.14
CA ALA A 448 -45.73 -5.86 -25.34
C ALA A 448 -45.88 -4.54 -26.09
N THR A 449 -45.51 -4.54 -27.38
CA THR A 449 -45.81 -3.41 -28.26
C THR A 449 -47.30 -3.44 -28.54
N PRO A 450 -48.06 -2.35 -28.31
CA PRO A 450 -49.48 -2.34 -28.66
C PRO A 450 -49.63 -2.55 -30.16
N THR A 451 -50.17 -3.70 -30.55
CA THR A 451 -50.59 -3.97 -31.92
C THR A 451 -51.87 -3.18 -32.15
N HIS A 452 -51.78 -1.99 -32.76
CA HIS A 452 -52.97 -1.42 -33.39
C HIS A 452 -53.26 -2.25 -34.63
N ALA A 453 -54.13 -3.25 -34.50
CA ALA A 453 -54.84 -3.76 -35.66
C ALA A 453 -55.70 -2.61 -36.20
N PRO A 454 -55.60 -2.23 -37.48
CA PRO A 454 -56.51 -1.24 -38.05
C PRO A 454 -57.93 -1.81 -37.92
N THR A 455 -58.75 -1.20 -37.06
CA THR A 455 -60.18 -1.50 -37.02
C THR A 455 -60.73 -1.12 -38.38
N VAL A 456 -61.19 -2.10 -39.15
CA VAL A 456 -61.89 -1.87 -40.43
C VAL A 456 -63.07 -0.97 -40.12
N ARG A 457 -63.03 0.27 -40.62
CA ARG A 457 -64.15 1.21 -40.57
C ARG A 457 -65.25 0.60 -41.46
N PRO A 458 -66.46 0.30 -40.95
CA PRO A 458 -67.52 -0.20 -41.80
C PRO A 458 -67.85 0.87 -42.86
N THR A 459 -67.73 0.49 -44.14
CA THR A 459 -68.19 1.28 -45.27
C THR A 459 -69.72 1.35 -45.21
N PHE A 460 -70.25 2.49 -44.79
CA PHE A 460 -71.67 2.80 -44.92
C PHE A 460 -71.96 3.12 -46.39
N ASN A 461 -72.72 2.26 -47.06
CA ASN A 461 -73.33 2.56 -48.36
C ASN A 461 -74.53 3.49 -48.13
N PRO A 462 -74.54 4.75 -48.62
CA PRO A 462 -75.73 5.56 -48.55
C PRO A 462 -76.79 5.05 -49.54
N ALA A 463 -78.01 4.85 -49.04
CA ALA A 463 -79.20 4.58 -49.84
C ALA A 463 -79.63 5.84 -50.64
N PRO A 464 -80.44 5.69 -51.72
CA PRO A 464 -80.78 6.79 -52.62
C PRO A 464 -81.63 7.87 -51.94
N VAL A 465 -81.30 9.13 -52.20
CA VAL A 465 -82.00 10.32 -51.70
C VAL A 465 -83.26 10.58 -52.54
N VAL A 466 -84.41 10.71 -51.88
CA VAL A 466 -85.68 11.19 -52.48
C VAL A 466 -85.90 12.65 -52.05
N PRO A 467 -86.26 13.59 -52.95
CA PRO A 467 -86.33 15.02 -52.64
C PRO A 467 -87.73 15.47 -52.20
N THR A 468 -87.78 16.47 -51.31
CA THR A 468 -88.86 17.50 -51.17
C THR A 468 -88.40 18.47 -50.06
N SER A 469 -87.99 19.69 -50.40
CA SER A 469 -88.76 20.93 -50.61
C SER A 469 -88.57 21.90 -49.43
N PHE A 470 -87.76 22.94 -49.64
CA PHE A 470 -87.59 24.11 -48.78
C PHE A 470 -88.84 25.00 -48.78
N PRO A 471 -88.98 25.94 -47.82
CA PRO A 471 -88.67 27.32 -48.20
C PRO A 471 -88.03 28.22 -47.10
N THR A 472 -87.06 29.06 -47.56
CA THR A 472 -86.82 30.52 -47.30
C THR A 472 -86.74 31.08 -45.87
N GLN A 473 -85.87 32.01 -45.46
CA GLN A 473 -84.71 32.81 -45.94
C GLN A 473 -84.42 33.82 -44.76
N PRO A 474 -83.57 34.86 -44.86
CA PRO A 474 -82.10 34.94 -44.88
C PRO A 474 -81.48 35.73 -43.69
N SER A 475 -80.17 35.58 -43.44
CA SER A 475 -79.37 36.68 -42.85
C SER A 475 -77.97 36.72 -43.49
N THR A 476 -77.64 37.91 -43.98
CA THR A 476 -76.47 38.31 -44.80
C THR A 476 -75.12 38.20 -44.10
N PRO A 477 -74.01 38.01 -44.85
CA PRO A 477 -72.66 37.85 -44.31
C PRO A 477 -71.90 39.18 -44.21
N LYS A 478 -71.01 39.31 -43.21
CA LYS A 478 -69.91 40.29 -43.26
C LYS A 478 -68.59 39.74 -42.67
N PRO A 479 -67.44 40.18 -43.21
CA PRO A 479 -66.18 39.43 -43.24
C PRO A 479 -65.21 39.73 -42.09
N TYR A 480 -64.31 38.78 -41.83
CA TYR A 480 -63.14 38.93 -40.95
C TYR A 480 -61.94 39.48 -41.75
N PRO A 481 -61.28 40.55 -41.28
CA PRO A 481 -60.00 40.97 -41.82
C PRO A 481 -58.79 40.33 -41.11
N THR A 482 -57.86 39.87 -41.94
CA THR A 482 -56.48 39.47 -41.66
C THR A 482 -55.55 40.68 -41.57
N THR A 483 -54.59 40.69 -40.63
CA THR A 483 -53.25 41.36 -40.62
C THR A 483 -52.73 41.38 -39.16
N ALA A 484 -51.46 41.38 -38.74
CA ALA A 484 -50.09 41.15 -39.23
C ALA A 484 -49.20 41.12 -37.94
N PRO A 485 -47.90 40.76 -37.95
CA PRO A 485 -47.13 40.39 -36.75
C PRO A 485 -46.54 41.60 -35.98
N PRO A 486 -46.21 41.48 -34.68
CA PRO A 486 -45.62 42.58 -33.91
C PRO A 486 -44.08 42.64 -34.00
N VAL A 487 -43.59 43.89 -34.14
CA VAL A 487 -42.20 44.38 -34.08
C VAL A 487 -41.94 44.98 -32.66
N PRO A 488 -40.70 45.02 -32.13
CA PRO A 488 -40.43 45.16 -30.69
C PRO A 488 -40.24 46.62 -30.22
N THR A 489 -40.25 46.85 -28.90
CA THR A 489 -39.87 48.14 -28.28
C THR A 489 -39.08 47.95 -26.97
N LEU A 490 -38.00 48.71 -26.83
CA LEU A 490 -37.02 48.80 -25.72
C LEU A 490 -37.60 49.59 -24.52
N THR A 491 -37.18 49.49 -23.24
CA THR A 491 -35.95 49.99 -22.55
C THR A 491 -36.21 49.89 -21.00
N PRO A 492 -35.36 50.25 -19.99
CA PRO A 492 -33.90 50.45 -19.87
C PRO A 492 -33.16 49.78 -18.64
N THR A 493 -31.82 49.72 -18.77
CA THR A 493 -30.61 49.68 -17.86
C THR A 493 -30.71 49.61 -16.31
N PRO A 494 -29.64 49.21 -15.53
CA PRO A 494 -28.21 49.47 -15.80
C PRO A 494 -27.15 48.42 -15.40
N TYR A 495 -26.01 48.45 -16.11
CA TYR A 495 -24.71 48.03 -15.59
C TYR A 495 -23.66 49.10 -15.89
N SER A 496 -22.90 49.42 -14.86
CA SER A 496 -21.80 50.38 -14.84
C SER A 496 -20.55 49.82 -15.52
N TYR A 497 -19.95 50.60 -16.41
CA TYR A 497 -18.49 50.65 -16.58
C TYR A 497 -18.13 52.03 -17.14
N SER A 498 -17.02 52.59 -16.66
CA SER A 498 -16.43 53.84 -17.13
C SER A 498 -14.90 53.72 -17.22
N PRO A 499 -14.21 54.60 -17.97
CA PRO A 499 -13.11 54.22 -18.89
C PRO A 499 -11.73 54.86 -18.60
N VAL A 500 -10.65 54.30 -19.22
CA VAL A 500 -9.52 54.85 -20.05
C VAL A 500 -9.00 56.29 -19.71
N PRO A 501 -7.69 56.71 -19.77
CA PRO A 501 -6.76 56.49 -20.90
C PRO A 501 -5.19 56.55 -20.72
N THR A 502 -4.50 56.10 -21.80
CA THR A 502 -3.21 56.54 -22.44
C THR A 502 -1.93 56.88 -21.64
N THR A 503 -0.77 56.32 -22.07
CA THR A 503 0.30 56.98 -22.88
C THR A 503 1.49 56.03 -23.17
N ALA A 504 2.05 56.08 -24.38
CA ALA A 504 3.37 55.53 -24.77
C ALA A 504 4.49 56.59 -24.52
N PRO A 505 5.82 56.30 -24.61
CA PRO A 505 6.55 55.91 -25.86
C PRO A 505 7.66 54.81 -25.70
N VAL A 506 7.94 54.00 -26.73
CA VAL A 506 9.14 53.90 -27.64
C VAL A 506 10.52 53.81 -26.90
N VAL A 507 11.41 52.81 -27.05
CA VAL A 507 12.41 52.58 -28.16
C VAL A 507 13.25 51.29 -27.93
N THR A 508 13.29 50.41 -28.95
CA THR A 508 14.33 49.48 -29.52
C THR A 508 15.22 48.51 -28.70
N GLY A 509 15.43 47.31 -29.28
CA GLY A 509 16.77 46.67 -29.39
C GLY A 509 16.87 45.15 -29.13
N SER A 510 17.08 44.35 -30.18
CA SER A 510 17.40 42.88 -30.19
C SER A 510 18.84 42.56 -29.69
N PRO A 511 19.40 41.33 -29.87
CA PRO A 511 19.19 40.03 -29.22
C PRO A 511 20.46 39.47 -28.48
N LEU A 512 20.32 38.32 -27.77
CA LEU A 512 21.31 37.28 -27.27
C LEU A 512 22.82 37.65 -27.16
N PRO A 513 23.59 37.22 -26.11
CA PRO A 513 23.98 35.79 -25.95
C PRO A 513 24.33 35.31 -24.50
N SER A 514 24.82 34.05 -24.44
CA SER A 514 25.34 33.19 -23.35
C SER A 514 26.19 33.84 -22.24
N PRO A 515 26.54 33.05 -21.21
CA PRO A 515 27.93 33.07 -20.77
C PRO A 515 28.58 31.68 -20.61
N SER A 516 29.75 31.54 -21.21
CA SER A 516 30.87 30.72 -20.75
C SER A 516 31.73 31.54 -19.78
N THR A 517 32.31 30.92 -18.75
CA THR A 517 33.51 31.44 -18.09
C THR A 517 34.42 30.30 -17.61
N SER A 518 35.60 30.24 -18.21
CA SER A 518 36.91 29.92 -17.60
C SER A 518 37.79 31.17 -17.84
N PRO A 519 38.91 31.45 -17.12
CA PRO A 519 39.92 30.50 -16.62
C PRO A 519 40.61 30.82 -15.25
N SER A 520 41.45 29.90 -14.78
CA SER A 520 42.53 30.04 -13.76
C SER A 520 43.72 30.88 -14.31
N PRO A 521 44.84 31.21 -13.58
CA PRO A 521 45.88 30.21 -13.18
C PRO A 521 46.84 30.54 -11.98
N GLY A 522 47.69 29.56 -11.65
CA GLY A 522 49.08 29.72 -11.12
C GLY A 522 49.32 29.28 -9.66
N ASP A 523 50.36 28.52 -9.26
CA ASP A 523 51.46 27.85 -9.97
C ASP A 523 52.26 26.92 -9.01
N ALA A 524 52.89 25.88 -9.61
CA ALA A 524 54.15 25.14 -9.29
C ALA A 524 54.44 24.59 -7.85
N SER A 525 55.05 23.41 -7.62
CA SER A 525 56.19 22.76 -8.32
C SER A 525 56.43 21.26 -7.94
N SER A 526 56.82 20.43 -8.94
CA SER A 526 57.84 19.33 -9.00
C SER A 526 57.89 18.19 -7.95
N ALA A 527 58.20 16.89 -8.22
CA ALA A 527 58.66 16.13 -9.41
C ALA A 527 58.60 14.57 -9.17
N ASP A 528 58.45 13.82 -10.28
CA ASP A 528 58.91 12.46 -10.71
C ASP A 528 59.10 11.26 -9.73
N GLY A 529 58.80 9.98 -10.07
CA GLY A 529 58.39 9.40 -11.37
C GLY A 529 58.20 7.84 -11.37
N GLY A 530 57.64 7.33 -12.50
CA GLY A 530 57.66 5.92 -13.02
C GLY A 530 56.71 4.89 -12.37
N SER A 531 55.95 4.00 -13.02
CA SER A 531 55.87 3.49 -14.40
C SER A 531 54.49 2.79 -14.65
N ALA A 532 54.16 2.59 -15.93
CA ALA A 532 52.90 2.25 -16.58
C ALA A 532 52.16 0.94 -16.18
N ALA A 533 50.84 1.06 -15.89
CA ALA A 533 49.78 0.07 -16.21
C ALA A 533 48.35 0.56 -15.86
N GLY A 534 47.96 1.81 -16.17
CA GLY A 534 46.65 2.31 -15.77
C GLY A 534 46.13 3.49 -16.57
N PHE A 535 45.59 3.25 -17.77
CA PHE A 535 44.89 4.28 -18.53
C PHE A 535 43.79 3.70 -19.44
N VAL A 536 42.81 3.00 -18.86
CA VAL A 536 41.44 2.84 -19.43
C VAL A 536 40.33 2.92 -18.35
N GLY A 537 40.66 2.83 -17.04
CA GLY A 537 39.65 2.77 -15.97
C GLY A 537 39.11 4.09 -15.41
N GLY A 538 39.71 5.25 -15.75
CA GLY A 538 39.47 6.52 -15.04
C GLY A 538 38.22 7.31 -15.45
N THR A 539 37.73 7.15 -16.69
CA THR A 539 36.64 8.00 -17.22
C THR A 539 35.25 7.36 -17.13
N LEU A 540 35.13 6.05 -16.87
CA LEU A 540 33.84 5.38 -16.63
C LEU A 540 33.34 5.50 -15.18
N LEU A 541 34.22 5.81 -14.22
CA LEU A 541 33.88 5.92 -12.80
C LEU A 541 33.28 7.28 -12.39
N ALA A 542 33.46 8.33 -13.20
CA ALA A 542 32.88 9.65 -12.93
C ALA A 542 31.43 9.81 -13.42
N MET A 543 30.89 8.89 -14.22
CA MET A 543 29.51 8.95 -14.74
C MET A 543 28.49 8.05 -14.00
N LEU A 544 28.96 7.19 -13.09
CA LEU A 544 28.10 6.31 -12.28
C LEU A 544 27.12 7.07 -11.34
N PRO A 545 27.44 8.25 -10.77
CA PRO A 545 26.46 8.99 -9.96
C PRO A 545 25.35 9.62 -10.81
N ILE A 546 25.66 10.09 -12.02
CA ILE A 546 24.71 10.81 -12.88
C ILE A 546 23.78 9.83 -13.60
N GLY A 547 24.30 8.68 -14.06
CA GLY A 547 23.49 7.62 -14.66
C GLY A 547 22.52 6.96 -13.68
N ALA A 548 22.92 6.79 -12.42
CA ALA A 548 22.07 6.26 -11.35
C ALA A 548 20.98 7.26 -10.93
N VAL A 549 21.30 8.56 -10.83
CA VAL A 549 20.30 9.61 -10.53
C VAL A 549 19.33 9.82 -11.69
N ALA A 550 19.81 9.81 -12.94
CA ALA A 550 18.94 9.91 -14.11
C ALA A 550 18.04 8.67 -14.25
N SER A 551 18.57 7.47 -14.00
CA SER A 551 17.78 6.23 -13.97
C SER A 551 16.78 6.20 -12.82
N TYR A 552 17.17 6.68 -11.64
CA TYR A 552 16.29 6.83 -10.47
C TYR A 552 15.15 7.82 -10.75
N LEU A 553 15.44 8.98 -11.35
CA LEU A 553 14.44 9.97 -11.73
C LEU A 553 13.54 9.48 -12.87
N LEU A 554 14.07 8.74 -13.84
CA LEU A 554 13.28 8.09 -14.91
C LEU A 554 12.37 6.98 -14.36
N LEU A 555 12.85 6.19 -13.40
CA LEU A 555 12.06 5.15 -12.74
C LEU A 555 10.99 5.75 -11.82
N HIS A 556 11.29 6.83 -11.09
CA HIS A 556 10.31 7.55 -10.28
C HIS A 556 9.25 8.25 -11.12
N ARG A 557 9.64 8.85 -12.25
CA ARG A 557 8.68 9.42 -13.20
C ARG A 557 7.82 8.33 -13.85
N ARG A 558 8.35 7.14 -14.07
CA ARG A 558 7.60 5.95 -14.49
C ARG A 558 6.61 5.49 -13.42
N GLU A 559 6.97 5.51 -12.14
CA GLU A 559 6.06 5.17 -11.03
C GLU A 559 4.96 6.22 -10.81
N GLU A 560 5.26 7.51 -10.97
CA GLU A 560 4.24 8.58 -10.98
C GLU A 560 3.28 8.45 -12.16
N LEU A 561 3.79 8.14 -13.35
CA LEU A 561 2.98 7.92 -14.56
C LEU A 561 2.10 6.65 -14.46
N LEU A 562 2.59 5.59 -13.80
CA LEU A 562 1.79 4.39 -13.52
C LEU A 562 0.78 4.62 -12.38
N GLY A 563 1.12 5.46 -11.41
CA GLY A 563 0.22 5.89 -10.34
C GLY A 563 -0.98 6.70 -10.86
N THR A 564 -0.73 7.61 -11.81
CA THR A 564 -1.79 8.42 -12.46
C THR A 564 -2.59 7.62 -13.49
N ALA A 565 -2.00 6.62 -14.16
CA ALA A 565 -2.71 5.72 -15.07
C ALA A 565 -3.84 4.90 -14.39
N SER A 566 -3.75 4.68 -13.08
CA SER A 566 -4.81 4.02 -12.29
C SER A 566 -6.03 4.92 -11.97
N GLN A 567 -5.95 6.22 -12.25
CA GLN A 567 -6.99 7.20 -11.89
C GLN A 567 -7.92 7.59 -13.05
N GLY A 568 -7.69 7.11 -14.27
CA GLY A 568 -8.60 7.34 -15.40
C GLY A 568 -8.81 8.82 -15.75
N THR A 569 -7.85 9.70 -15.42
CA THR A 569 -7.89 11.11 -15.81
C THR A 569 -7.38 11.25 -17.24
N THR A 570 -8.19 11.87 -18.09
CA THR A 570 -7.80 12.27 -19.45
C THR A 570 -6.92 13.52 -19.37
N LEU A 571 -5.79 13.52 -20.08
CA LEU A 571 -4.92 14.70 -20.20
C LEU A 571 -5.59 15.77 -21.07
N SER A 572 -5.22 17.04 -20.87
CA SER A 572 -5.66 18.14 -21.73
C SER A 572 -5.30 17.87 -23.20
N GLY A 573 -6.31 17.90 -24.07
CA GLY A 573 -6.19 17.56 -25.50
C GLY A 573 -6.61 16.13 -25.88
N GLY A 574 -7.19 15.35 -24.95
CA GLY A 574 -7.76 14.02 -25.25
C GLY A 574 -6.73 12.89 -25.36
N GLY A 575 -7.22 11.67 -25.15
CA GLY A 575 -6.45 10.41 -25.12
C GLY A 575 -5.96 10.03 -23.72
N SER A 576 -5.95 8.73 -23.44
CA SER A 576 -5.33 8.20 -22.22
C SER A 576 -3.80 8.29 -22.29
N PRO A 577 -3.08 8.35 -21.15
CA PRO A 577 -1.62 8.26 -21.13
C PRO A 577 -1.08 7.05 -21.92
N TRP A 578 -1.83 5.95 -21.95
CA TRP A 578 -1.53 4.74 -22.70
C TRP A 578 -1.62 4.91 -24.22
N GLU A 579 -2.58 5.70 -24.73
CA GLU A 579 -2.71 5.95 -26.16
C GLU A 579 -1.61 6.88 -26.69
N ARG A 580 -1.22 7.88 -25.90
CA ARG A 580 -0.07 8.73 -26.25
C ARG A 580 1.23 7.96 -26.20
N PHE A 581 1.41 7.08 -25.20
CA PHE A 581 2.56 6.18 -25.13
C PHE A 581 2.68 5.26 -26.36
N LYS A 582 1.56 4.69 -26.83
CA LYS A 582 1.54 3.90 -28.07
C LYS A 582 1.90 4.73 -29.31
N GLN A 583 1.47 5.99 -29.38
CA GLN A 583 1.85 6.90 -30.47
C GLN A 583 3.34 7.30 -30.41
N THR A 584 3.93 7.39 -29.22
CA THR A 584 5.36 7.68 -29.05
C THR A 584 6.23 6.48 -29.41
N LEU A 585 5.81 5.26 -29.02
CA LEU A 585 6.47 4.00 -29.43
C LEU A 585 6.42 3.77 -30.94
N ALA A 586 5.31 4.13 -31.60
CA ALA A 586 5.19 4.05 -33.05
C ALA A 586 6.11 5.03 -33.81
N LYS A 587 6.69 6.03 -33.13
CA LYS A 587 7.61 7.02 -33.71
C LYS A 587 9.09 6.70 -33.51
N SER A 588 9.46 5.75 -32.64
CA SER A 588 10.88 5.35 -32.47
C SER A 588 11.28 4.32 -33.53
N LYS A 589 12.12 4.72 -34.49
CA LYS A 589 12.60 3.89 -35.61
C LYS A 589 13.66 2.83 -35.24
N ASP A 590 14.00 2.64 -33.97
CA ASP A 590 15.20 1.86 -33.56
C ASP A 590 14.94 0.42 -33.06
N LEU A 591 13.79 -0.20 -33.36
CA LEU A 591 13.51 -1.58 -32.92
C LEU A 591 13.24 -2.59 -34.05
N THR A 592 13.64 -2.29 -35.28
CA THR A 592 13.59 -3.27 -36.38
C THR A 592 14.99 -3.68 -36.85
N ARG A 593 15.68 -4.54 -36.09
CA ARG A 593 16.67 -5.47 -36.65
C ARG A 593 16.57 -6.83 -35.98
N PRO A 594 16.33 -7.92 -36.73
CA PRO A 594 16.44 -9.27 -36.21
C PRO A 594 17.93 -9.66 -36.14
N SER A 595 18.39 -10.19 -35.01
CA SER A 595 19.75 -10.75 -34.91
C SER A 595 19.77 -12.16 -35.50
N SER A 596 20.32 -12.29 -36.69
CA SER A 596 20.82 -13.55 -37.24
C SER A 596 22.33 -13.65 -36.99
N ARG A 597 22.77 -14.67 -36.24
CA ARG A 597 23.85 -15.62 -36.60
C ARG A 597 24.40 -16.37 -35.38
N GLU A 598 24.47 -17.70 -35.58
CA GLU A 598 25.43 -18.73 -35.13
C GLU A 598 25.94 -18.73 -33.69
#